data_AF-A0A2V4WH70-F1
#
_entry.id   AF-A0A2V4WH70-F1
#
_cell.length_a   1.000
_cell.length_b   1.000
_cell.length_c   1.000
_cell.angle_alpha   90.00
_cell.angle_beta   90.00
_cell.angle_gamma   90.00
#
_symmetry.space_group_name_H-M   'P 1'
#
loop_
_entity.id
_entity.type
_entity.pdbx_description
1 polymer ?
#
loop_
_entity_poly.entity_id
_entity_poly.type
_entity_poly.pdbx_seq_one_letter_code
_entity_poly.pdbx_strand_id
1 'polypeptide(L)' 'MDDDKKLYKKAIERIDELVDEVLQTCNEVADDNHYDRDWVLDRFRTHFNRARKESV' A
#
# COMPACT_ATOMS: atom_id res chain seq x y z
N MET A 1 5.86 20.31 20.73
CA MET A 1 5.98 21.01 19.43
C MET A 1 6.98 20.31 18.51
N ASP A 2 8.17 19.90 18.97
CA ASP A 2 9.11 19.09 18.16
C ASP A 2 8.85 17.58 18.22
N ASP A 3 8.35 17.07 19.34
CA ASP A 3 8.07 15.64 19.48
C ASP A 3 6.90 15.17 18.58
N ASP A 4 5.85 15.97 18.45
CA ASP A 4 4.73 15.66 17.53
C ASP A 4 5.19 15.60 16.07
N LYS A 5 6.15 16.46 15.67
CA LYS A 5 6.73 16.45 14.33
C LYS A 5 7.58 15.20 14.09
N LYS A 6 8.35 14.77 15.10
CA LYS A 6 9.15 13.53 15.03
C LYS A 6 8.26 12.29 14.95
N LEU A 7 7.20 12.25 15.76
CA LEU A 7 6.22 11.17 15.75
C LEU A 7 5.49 11.09 14.40
N TYR A 8 5.06 12.23 13.86
CA TYR A 8 4.47 12.30 12.54
C TYR A 8 5.43 11.79 11.46
N LYS A 9 6.68 12.26 11.45
CA LYS A 9 7.69 11.82 10.47
C LYS A 9 7.89 10.30 10.51
N LYS A 10 8.03 9.73 11.71
CA LYS A 10 8.19 8.28 11.89
C LYS A 10 6.95 7.50 11.43
N ALA A 11 5.75 8.04 11.65
CA ALA A 11 4.52 7.41 11.17
C ALA A 11 4.43 7.42 9.64
N ILE A 12 4.82 8.53 8.99
CA ILE A 12 4.89 8.60 7.52
C ILE A 12 5.94 7.63 6.97
N GLU A 13 7.14 7.59 7.55
CA GLU A 13 8.19 6.64 7.13
C GLU A 13 7.68 5.19 7.21
N ARG A 14 6.95 4.84 8.28
CA ARG A 14 6.36 3.49 8.38
C ARG A 14 5.25 3.25 7.35
N ILE A 15 4.51 4.28 6.96
CA ILE A 15 3.51 4.16 5.88
C ILE A 15 4.21 3.95 4.54
N ASP A 16 5.30 4.65 4.27
CA ASP A 16 6.07 4.48 3.04
C ASP A 16 6.64 3.05 2.94
N GLU A 17 7.17 2.50 4.04
CA GLU A 17 7.61 1.10 4.10
C GLU A 17 6.45 0.12 3.78
N LEU A 18 5.26 0.36 4.31
CA LEU A 18 4.08 -0.46 4.02
C LEU A 18 3.66 -0.37 2.55
N VAL A 19 3.82 0.80 1.93
CA VAL A 19 3.55 0.97 0.50
C VAL A 19 4.54 0.13 -0.31
N ASP A 20 5.83 0.15 0.02
CA ASP A 20 6.85 -0.65 -0.67
C ASP A 20 6.58 -2.15 -0.52
N GLU A 21 6.24 -2.62 0.69
CA GLU A 21 5.85 -4.02 0.94
C GLU A 21 4.67 -4.43 0.04
N VAL A 22 3.63 -3.59 -0.04
CA VAL A 22 2.45 -3.87 -0.88
C VAL A 22 2.80 -3.89 -2.37
N LEU A 23 3.64 -2.96 -2.84
CA LEU A 23 4.07 -2.93 -4.24
C LEU A 23 4.85 -4.19 -4.61
N GLN A 24 5.75 -4.64 -3.74
CA GLN A 24 6.49 -5.88 -3.94
C GLN A 24 5.53 -7.07 -4.05
N THR A 25 4.61 -7.23 -3.09
CA THR A 25 3.62 -8.32 -3.12
C THR A 25 2.74 -8.26 -4.38
N CYS A 26 2.34 -7.07 -4.84
CA CYS A 26 1.58 -6.93 -6.09
C CYS A 26 2.38 -7.40 -7.30
N ASN A 27 3.69 -7.11 -7.35
CA ASN A 27 4.56 -7.60 -8.41
C ASN A 27 4.71 -9.12 -8.38
N GLU A 28 4.87 -9.71 -7.19
CA GLU A 28 4.92 -11.17 -7.02
C GLU A 28 3.62 -11.83 -7.49
N VAL A 29 2.46 -11.27 -7.15
CA VAL A 29 1.16 -11.74 -7.65
C VAL A 29 1.07 -11.66 -9.17
N ALA A 30 1.55 -10.56 -9.77
CA ALA A 30 1.56 -10.40 -11.23
C ALA A 30 2.43 -11.46 -11.90
N ASP A 31 3.65 -11.66 -11.40
CA ASP A 31 4.62 -12.60 -11.95
C ASP A 31 4.12 -14.06 -11.79
N ASP A 32 3.61 -14.46 -10.60
CA ASP A 32 3.12 -15.81 -10.32
C ASP A 32 1.88 -16.19 -11.15
N ASN A 33 1.04 -15.21 -11.46
CA ASN A 33 -0.24 -15.43 -12.15
C ASN A 33 -0.21 -14.99 -13.61
N HIS A 34 0.95 -14.58 -14.13
CA HIS A 34 1.14 -14.08 -15.50
C HIS A 34 0.20 -12.91 -15.86
N TYR A 35 -0.04 -12.02 -14.90
CA TYR A 35 -0.80 -10.79 -15.11
C TYR A 35 0.14 -9.61 -15.33
N ASP A 36 -0.43 -8.56 -15.91
CA ASP A 36 0.23 -7.27 -16.00
C ASP A 36 0.29 -6.60 -14.61
N ARG A 37 1.45 -6.02 -14.27
CA ARG A 37 1.69 -5.39 -12.95
C ARG A 37 0.77 -4.20 -12.71
N ASP A 38 0.56 -3.35 -13.73
CA ASP A 38 -0.36 -2.22 -13.63
C ASP A 38 -1.80 -2.70 -13.45
N TRP A 39 -2.19 -3.80 -14.10
CA TRP A 39 -3.50 -4.42 -13.88
C TRP A 39 -3.67 -4.90 -12.44
N VAL A 40 -2.67 -5.58 -11.85
CA VAL A 40 -2.74 -6.03 -10.45
C VAL A 40 -2.83 -4.85 -9.48
N LEU A 41 -2.06 -3.78 -9.70
CA LEU A 41 -2.10 -2.57 -8.89
C LEU A 41 -3.46 -1.85 -8.96
N ASP A 42 -4.08 -1.77 -10.14
CA ASP A 42 -5.43 -1.22 -10.31
C ASP A 42 -6.48 -2.04 -9.53
N ARG A 43 -6.38 -3.38 -9.62
CA ARG A 43 -7.26 -4.27 -8.85
C ARG A 43 -7.05 -4.11 -7.36
N PHE A 44 -5.80 -4.11 -6.89
CA PHE A 44 -5.49 -3.86 -5.48
C PHE A 44 -6.11 -2.55 -5.00
N ARG A 45 -5.88 -1.44 -5.73
CA ARG A 45 -6.44 -0.13 -5.39
C ARG A 45 -7.97 -0.15 -5.30
N THR A 46 -8.63 -0.85 -6.21
CA THR A 46 -10.09 -0.98 -6.22
C THR A 46 -10.59 -1.72 -4.97
N HIS A 47 -9.99 -2.88 -4.67
CA HIS A 47 -10.35 -3.70 -3.51
C HIS A 47 -10.03 -3.00 -2.18
N PHE A 48 -8.86 -2.35 -2.08
CA PHE A 48 -8.44 -1.58 -0.91
C PHE A 48 -9.40 -0.43 -0.61
N ASN A 49 -9.78 0.36 -1.63
CA ASN A 49 -10.71 1.47 -1.44
C ASN A 49 -12.11 1.00 -1.01
N ARG A 50 -12.55 -0.17 -1.48
CA ARG A 50 -13.80 -0.79 -1.04
C ARG A 50 -13.72 -1.18 0.44
N ALA A 51 -12.70 -1.95 0.82
CA ALA A 51 -12.50 -2.38 2.21
C ALA A 51 -12.38 -1.19 3.17
N ARG A 52 -11.68 -0.12 2.75
CA ARG A 52 -11.58 1.13 3.52
C ARG A 52 -12.93 1.78 3.76
N LYS A 53 -13.85 1.77 2.78
CA LYS A 53 -15.22 2.31 2.95
C LYS A 53 -16.07 1.47 3.91
N GLU A 54 -15.80 0.18 4.02
CA GLU A 54 -16.51 -0.74 4.93
C GLU A 54 -15.96 -0.68 6.37
N SER A 55 -14.76 -0.14 6.55
CA SER A 55 -14.07 -0.03 7.84
C SER A 55 -14.29 1.30 8.57
N VAL A 56 -15.02 2.24 7.95
CA VAL A 56 -15.38 3.57 8.48
C VAL A 56 -16.88 3.59 8.73
#